data_AF-A0A0G0GK67-F1
#
_entry.id   AF-A0A0G0GK67-F1
#
_cell.length_a   1.000
_cell.length_b   1.000
_cell.length_c   1.000
_cell.angle_alpha   90.00
_cell.angle_beta   90.00
_cell.angle_gamma   90.00
#
_symmetry.space_group_name_H-M   'P 1'
#
loop_
_entity.id
_entity.type
_entity.pdbx_description
1 polymer ?
#
loop_
_entity_poly.entity_id
_entity_poly.type
_entity_poly.pdbx_seq_one_letter_code
_entity_poly.pdbx_strand_id
1 'polypeptide(L)'
;MGEYANVKIKKLLNFIKRLVSHNKDLQLVQGGRHNYLVKYPFWSRPFPIPFKQRIVSKFIVKDLKEALVKDNICTEEEFDNEFK
;
A
#
# COMPACT_ATOMS: atom_id res chain seq x y z
N MET A 1 12.43 7.10 -14.80
CA MET A 1 11.74 6.72 -13.54
C MET A 1 10.25 6.92 -13.78
N GLY A 2 9.47 5.84 -13.87
CA GLY A 2 8.07 5.90 -14.29
C GLY A 2 7.22 6.66 -13.27
N GLU A 3 6.40 7.60 -13.74
CA GLU A 3 5.43 8.27 -12.88
C GLU A 3 4.30 7.28 -12.55
N TYR A 4 4.11 6.95 -11.27
CA TYR A 4 2.89 6.23 -10.87
C TYR A 4 1.66 7.08 -11.21
N ALA A 5 0.61 6.43 -11.70
CA ALA A 5 -0.68 7.07 -11.89
C ALA A 5 -1.46 7.10 -10.56
N ASN A 6 -2.55 7.87 -10.54
CA ASN A 6 -3.52 7.75 -9.46
C ASN A 6 -4.22 6.39 -9.52
N VAL A 7 -4.26 5.66 -8.41
CA VAL A 7 -4.72 4.28 -8.38
C VAL A 7 -6.07 4.17 -7.68
N LYS A 8 -6.97 3.32 -8.20
CA LYS A 8 -8.22 2.99 -7.50
C LYS A 8 -7.90 2.28 -6.19
N ILE A 9 -8.46 2.75 -5.07
CA ILE A 9 -8.25 2.16 -3.74
C ILE A 9 -8.54 0.66 -3.73
N LYS A 10 -9.56 0.20 -4.47
CA LYS A 10 -9.89 -1.23 -4.57
C LYS A 10 -8.73 -2.07 -5.13
N LYS A 11 -7.99 -1.55 -6.13
CA LYS A 11 -6.84 -2.23 -6.71
C LYS A 11 -5.71 -2.33 -5.68
N LEU A 12 -5.41 -1.21 -5.03
CA LEU A 12 -4.39 -1.13 -3.99
C LEU A 12 -4.70 -2.03 -2.78
N LEU A 13 -5.96 -2.05 -2.31
CA LEU A 13 -6.39 -2.93 -1.21
C LEU A 13 -6.30 -4.40 -1.58
N ASN A 14 -6.63 -4.78 -2.82
CA ASN A 14 -6.49 -6.17 -3.26
C ASN A 14 -5.02 -6.60 -3.25
N PHE A 15 -4.12 -5.73 -3.72
CA PHE A 15 -2.69 -5.99 -3.66
C PHE A 15 -2.19 -6.13 -2.20
N ILE A 16 -2.55 -5.20 -1.31
CA ILE A 16 -2.16 -5.28 0.10
C ILE A 16 -2.74 -6.53 0.76
N LYS A 17 -4.00 -6.90 0.46
CA LYS A 17 -4.60 -8.15 0.97
C LYS A 17 -3.84 -9.39 0.51
N ARG A 18 -3.33 -9.40 -0.72
CA ARG A 18 -2.43 -10.47 -1.18
C ARG A 18 -1.16 -10.49 -0.32
N LEU A 19 -0.51 -9.34 -0.12
CA LEU A 19 0.68 -9.25 0.73
C LEU A 19 0.43 -9.70 2.17
N VAL A 20 -0.71 -9.33 2.77
CA VAL A 20 -1.15 -9.79 4.11
C VAL A 20 -1.32 -11.31 4.14
N SER A 21 -1.76 -11.92 3.04
CA SER A 21 -1.88 -13.38 2.94
C SER A 21 -0.52 -14.08 2.91
N HIS A 22 0.52 -13.44 2.39
CA HIS A 22 1.88 -13.97 2.34
C HIS A 22 2.70 -13.62 3.59
N ASN A 23 2.42 -12.47 4.22
CA ASN A 23 3.12 -11.94 5.39
C ASN A 23 2.15 -11.80 6.56
N LYS A 24 2.19 -12.75 7.49
CA LYS A 24 1.27 -12.83 8.65
C LYS A 24 1.37 -11.62 9.59
N ASP A 25 2.50 -10.93 9.58
CA ASP A 25 2.75 -9.72 10.38
C ASP A 25 2.13 -8.46 9.77
N LEU A 26 1.87 -8.45 8.46
CA LEU A 26 1.24 -7.31 7.81
C LEU A 26 -0.27 -7.35 8.08
N GLN A 27 -0.85 -6.23 8.49
CA GLN A 27 -2.29 -6.12 8.72
C GLN A 27 -2.86 -4.92 7.98
N LEU A 28 -4.03 -5.12 7.37
CA LEU A 28 -4.81 -4.06 6.76
C LEU A 28 -6.04 -3.80 7.62
N VAL A 29 -6.13 -2.61 8.19
CA VAL A 29 -7.25 -2.19 9.04
C VAL A 29 -7.88 -0.92 8.51
N GLN A 30 -9.19 -0.77 8.72
CA GLN A 30 -9.90 0.44 8.35
C GLN A 30 -9.65 1.52 9.41
N GLY A 31 -9.00 2.63 9.01
CA GLY A 31 -8.72 3.77 9.89
C GLY A 31 -9.79 4.86 9.88
N GLY A 32 -10.83 4.71 9.07
CA GLY A 32 -11.95 5.63 8.96
C GLY A 32 -12.76 5.43 7.66
N ARG A 33 -13.72 6.34 7.40
CA ARG A 33 -14.57 6.26 6.20
C ARG A 33 -13.79 6.36 4.89
N HIS A 34 -12.73 7.16 4.88
CA HIS A 34 -11.92 7.46 3.69
C HIS A 34 -10.42 7.18 3.91
N ASN A 35 -10.08 6.29 4.85
CA ASN A 35 -8.71 5.98 5.19
C ASN A 35 -8.55 4.50 5.54
N TYR A 36 -7.52 3.86 4.98
CA TYR A 36 -7.03 2.56 5.43
C TYR A 36 -5.69 2.72 6.12
N LEU A 37 -5.36 1.81 7.03
CA LEU A 37 -4.09 1.78 7.70
C LEU A 37 -3.44 0.42 7.43
N VAL A 38 -2.20 0.45 6.98
CA VAL A 38 -1.34 -0.73 6.93
C VAL A 38 -0.51 -0.74 8.19
N LYS A 39 -0.69 -1.78 9.00
CA LYS A 39 0.07 -2.00 10.21
C LYS A 39 1.11 -3.07 9.93
N TYR A 40 2.32 -2.81 10.41
CA TYR A 40 3.41 -3.76 10.43
C TYR A 40 4.11 -3.62 11.79
N PRO A 41 4.35 -4.71 12.55
CA PRO A 41 4.89 -4.65 13.91
C PRO A 41 6.23 -3.91 14.02
N PHE A 42 7.03 -3.93 12.95
CA PHE A 42 8.34 -3.29 12.91
C PHE A 42 8.28 -1.80 12.56
N TRP A 43 7.11 -1.29 12.13
CA TRP A 43 6.92 0.13 11.91
C TRP A 43 6.54 0.82 13.21
N SER A 44 7.23 1.93 13.53
CA SER A 44 6.89 2.77 14.68
C SER A 44 5.47 3.35 14.59
N ARG A 45 4.92 3.47 13.37
CA ARG A 45 3.58 3.99 13.12
C ARG A 45 2.91 3.23 11.98
N PRO A 46 1.58 2.99 12.04
CA PRO A 46 0.83 2.48 10.90
C PRO A 46 0.93 3.43 9.70
N PHE A 47 1.05 2.88 8.51
CA PHE A 47 1.08 3.64 7.27
C PHE A 47 -0.35 4.01 6.83
N PRO A 48 -0.70 5.29 6.75
CA PRO A 48 -2.03 5.71 6.33
C PRO A 48 -2.17 5.71 4.80
N ILE A 49 -3.30 5.20 4.32
CA ILE A 49 -3.70 5.21 2.92
C ILE A 49 -5.00 6.02 2.83
N PRO A 50 -4.89 7.36 2.83
CA PRO A 50 -6.04 8.20 2.59
C PRO A 50 -6.44 8.10 1.13
N PHE A 51 -7.75 8.09 0.87
CA PHE A 51 -8.29 8.07 -0.48
C PHE A 51 -9.45 9.04 -0.61
N LYS A 52 -9.56 9.71 -1.76
CA LYS A 52 -10.66 10.61 -2.08
C LYS A 52 -11.38 10.06 -3.30
N GLN A 53 -12.71 9.98 -3.24
CA GLN A 53 -13.53 9.42 -4.34
C GLN A 53 -13.03 8.03 -4.82
N ARG A 54 -12.57 7.18 -3.88
CA ARG A 54 -12.00 5.84 -4.16
C ARG A 54 -10.69 5.86 -4.95
N ILE A 55 -9.99 6.98 -4.98
CA ILE A 55 -8.70 7.16 -5.65
C ILE A 55 -7.62 7.48 -4.61
N VAL A 56 -6.48 6.82 -4.74
CA VAL A 56 -5.25 7.04 -3.98
C VAL A 56 -4.29 7.83 -4.87
N SER A 57 -3.69 8.87 -4.29
CA SER A 57 -2.73 9.72 -4.99
C SER A 57 -1.45 8.95 -5.34
N LYS A 58 -0.88 9.22 -6.51
CA LYS A 58 0.41 8.63 -6.94
C LYS A 58 1.53 8.76 -5.90
N PHE A 59 1.53 9.85 -5.14
CA PHE A 59 2.52 10.08 -4.09
C PHE A 59 2.39 9.09 -2.93
N ILE A 60 1.16 8.76 -2.53
CA ILE A 60 0.90 7.76 -1.48
C ILE A 60 1.26 6.36 -1.99
N VAL A 61 0.98 6.06 -3.25
CA VAL A 61 1.35 4.77 -3.88
C VAL A 61 2.86 4.61 -3.90
N LYS A 62 3.59 5.66 -4.28
CA LYS A 62 5.05 5.67 -4.27
C LYS A 62 5.62 5.48 -2.87
N ASP A 63 5.12 6.25 -1.90
CA ASP A 63 5.60 6.20 -0.51
C ASP A 63 5.31 4.83 0.14
N LEU A 64 4.15 4.24 -0.18
CA LEU A 64 3.80 2.88 0.22
C LEU A 64 4.76 1.85 -0.38
N LYS A 65 5.10 1.96 -1.67
CA LYS A 65 6.09 1.08 -2.31
C LYS A 65 7.42 1.18 -1.59
N GLU A 66 7.92 2.39 -1.35
CA GLU A 66 9.21 2.59 -0.68
C GLU A 66 9.22 1.93 0.70
N ALA A 67 8.14 2.05 1.47
CA ALA A 67 8.00 1.37 2.76
C ALA A 67 7.99 -0.16 2.62
N LEU A 68 7.20 -0.71 1.69
CA LEU A 68 7.10 -2.17 1.51
C LEU A 68 8.40 -2.80 0.99
N VAL A 69 9.08 -2.13 0.06
CA VAL A 69 10.36 -2.61 -0.50
C VAL A 69 11.47 -2.52 0.54
N LYS A 70 11.52 -1.43 1.31
CA LYS A 70 12.52 -1.23 2.37
C LYS A 70 12.45 -2.33 3.43
N ASP A 71 11.25 -2.74 3.80
CA ASP A 71 11.03 -3.80 4.79
C ASP A 71 11.03 -5.22 4.18
N ASN A 72 11.43 -5.38 2.91
CA ASN A 72 11.45 -6.64 2.16
C ASN A 72 10.08 -7.38 2.13
N ILE A 73 8.98 -6.62 2.21
CA ILE A 73 7.62 -7.18 2.16
C ILE A 73 7.23 -7.53 0.71
N CYS A 74 7.67 -6.74 -0.26
CA CYS A 74 7.54 -7.03 -1.69
C CYS A 74 8.75 -6.49 -2.47
N THR A 75 9.01 -7.05 -3.65
CA THR A 75 10.02 -6.49 -4.55
C THR A 75 9.52 -5.27 -5.29
N GLU A 76 10.45 -4.44 -5.78
CA GLU A 76 10.11 -3.31 -6.66
C GLU A 76 9.38 -3.79 -7.93
N GLU A 77 9.83 -4.90 -8.52
CA GLU A 77 9.27 -5.48 -9.74
C GLU A 77 7.84 -5.98 -9.54
N GLU A 78 7.54 -6.66 -8.42
CA GLU A 78 6.18 -7.11 -8.09
C GLU A 78 5.22 -5.93 -7.93
N PHE A 79 5.69 -4.84 -7.32
CA PHE A 79 4.88 -3.65 -7.16
C PHE A 79 4.66 -2.93 -8.50
N ASP A 80 5.72 -2.75 -9.29
CA ASP A 80 5.64 -2.09 -10.58
C ASP A 80 4.77 -2.87 -11.58
N ASN A 81 4.79 -4.21 -11.57
CA ASN A 81 3.93 -5.01 -12.44
C ASN A 81 2.43 -4.82 -12.16
N GLU A 82 2.05 -4.49 -10.92
CA GLU A 82 0.66 -4.24 -10.56
C GLU A 82 0.22 -2.79 -10.79
N PHE A 83 1.12 -1.79 -10.73
CA PHE A 83 0.73 -0.36 -10.69
C PHE A 83 1.31 0.52 -11.80
N LYS A 84 2.23 0.01 -12.62
CA LYS A 84 2.77 0.69 -13.79
C LYS A 84 1.95 0.34 -15.05
#